data_AF-A0A218ZAQ7-F1
#
_entry.id   AF-A0A218ZAQ7-F1
#
_cell.length_a   1.000
_cell.length_b   1.000
_cell.length_c   1.000
_cell.angle_alpha   90.00
_cell.angle_beta   90.00
_cell.angle_gamma   90.00
#
_symmetry.space_group_name_H-M   'P 1'
#
loop_
_entity.id
_entity.type
_entity.pdbx_description
1 polymer ?
#
loop_
_entity_poly.entity_id
_entity_poly.type
_entity_poly.pdbx_seq_one_letter_code
_entity_poly.pdbx_strand_id
1 'polypeptide(L)'
;MANPRFQCLKTASQITKMGLNLRAAFSTSQTSRSDEPPKRMTTADMLEFFPPGTSSEAPKPLQNPIRQSTLNAEKGEANAHLMRLYKKNQEKRKRELMESQRMRSSNSTEEFINHNLAADLSKQITRRWKAGDIYAPHDLSEVEMQKWKRRGRPQYDVFDVLDFNPLEHYRNFAIMSEYITPMGRIFHSRDTGLRPVNQRRIAKAIRRLIGMGMMPSVHRHPELLYKMAQKYKQNTAFKVDGPV
;
A
#
# COMPACT_ATOMS: atom_id res chain seq x y z
N MET A 1 35.25 48.88 42.49
CA MET A 1 35.73 48.59 41.12
C MET A 1 34.59 47.91 40.37
N ALA A 2 34.00 48.59 39.39
CA ALA A 2 32.82 48.11 38.66
C ALA A 2 33.24 47.38 37.36
N ASN A 3 32.64 46.23 37.07
CA ASN A 3 32.90 45.44 35.86
C ASN A 3 32.34 46.11 34.60
N PRO A 4 33.06 46.09 33.45
CA PRO A 4 32.57 46.68 32.22
C PRO A 4 31.48 45.82 31.57
N ARG A 5 30.44 46.50 31.11
CA ARG A 5 29.24 45.99 30.46
C ARG A 5 29.54 45.79 28.98
N PHE A 6 29.59 44.54 28.50
CA PHE A 6 29.78 44.23 27.08
C PHE A 6 28.60 44.73 26.25
N GLN A 7 28.85 45.66 25.34
CA GLN A 7 27.90 46.12 24.32
C GLN A 7 27.98 45.19 23.10
N CYS A 8 26.86 44.58 22.74
CA CYS A 8 26.74 43.71 21.58
C CYS A 8 26.53 44.56 20.31
N LEU A 9 27.51 44.59 19.42
CA LEU A 9 27.37 45.16 18.08
C LEU A 9 26.51 44.24 17.21
N LYS A 10 25.40 44.75 16.69
CA LYS A 10 24.60 44.09 15.65
C LYS A 10 25.19 44.41 14.28
N THR A 11 25.72 43.41 13.58
CA THR A 11 26.05 43.53 12.16
C THR A 11 24.81 43.15 11.33
N ALA A 12 24.32 44.11 10.54
CA ALA A 12 23.27 43.89 9.57
C ALA A 12 23.89 43.33 8.28
N SER A 13 23.51 42.12 7.88
CA SER A 13 23.84 41.57 6.57
C SER A 13 22.76 41.97 5.56
N GLN A 14 23.14 42.79 4.58
CA GLN A 14 22.31 43.09 3.41
C GLN A 14 22.42 41.91 2.43
N ILE A 15 21.31 41.21 2.20
CA ILE A 15 21.21 40.18 1.17
C ILE A 15 20.78 40.88 -0.13
N THR A 16 21.69 40.89 -1.10
CA THR A 16 21.42 41.36 -2.47
C THR A 16 20.48 40.38 -3.17
N LYS A 17 19.31 40.88 -3.60
CA LYS A 17 18.39 40.17 -4.48
C LYS A 17 18.80 40.42 -5.92
N MET A 18 19.30 39.41 -6.61
CA MET A 18 19.28 39.33 -8.07
C MET A 18 18.84 37.92 -8.46
N GLY A 19 17.54 37.77 -8.71
CA GLY A 19 16.94 36.54 -9.21
C GLY A 19 16.47 36.76 -10.65
N LEU A 20 17.19 36.15 -11.59
CA LEU A 20 16.83 36.06 -13.00
C LEU A 20 15.55 35.23 -13.15
N ASN A 21 14.55 35.77 -13.83
CA ASN A 21 13.32 35.09 -14.18
C ASN A 21 13.60 34.08 -15.32
N LEU A 22 13.80 32.82 -14.98
CA LEU A 22 13.71 31.73 -15.97
C LEU A 22 12.33 31.09 -15.87
N ARG A 23 11.45 31.53 -16.77
CA ARG A 23 10.11 30.98 -16.98
C ARG A 23 10.25 29.71 -17.80
N ALA A 24 10.15 28.53 -17.17
CA ALA A 24 10.09 27.27 -17.89
C ALA A 24 8.69 27.14 -18.54
N ALA A 25 8.62 27.35 -19.85
CA ALA A 25 7.42 27.09 -20.64
C ALA A 25 7.45 25.62 -21.08
N PHE A 26 6.66 24.77 -20.42
CA PHE A 26 6.39 23.43 -20.92
C PHE A 26 5.20 23.50 -21.89
N SER A 27 5.51 23.32 -23.17
CA SER A 27 4.54 23.18 -24.26
C SER A 27 3.79 21.86 -24.10
N THR A 28 2.46 21.91 -23.99
CA THR A 28 1.59 20.73 -23.97
C THR A 28 0.76 20.71 -25.25
N SER A 29 1.30 20.07 -26.29
CA SER A 29 0.50 19.69 -27.45
C SER A 29 1.04 18.40 -28.05
N GLN A 30 0.94 17.31 -27.29
CA GLN A 30 0.79 15.97 -27.83
C GLN A 30 -0.18 15.22 -26.94
N THR A 31 -1.45 15.21 -27.35
CA THR A 31 -2.44 14.28 -26.80
C THR A 31 -2.06 12.89 -27.29
N SER A 32 -1.43 12.08 -26.43
CA SER A 32 -1.32 10.65 -26.68
C SER A 32 -2.72 10.03 -26.61
N ARG A 33 -2.99 9.14 -27.56
CA ARG A 33 -4.28 8.47 -27.82
C ARG A 33 -4.74 7.51 -26.70
N SER A 34 -4.18 7.64 -25.50
CA SER A 34 -4.27 6.70 -24.37
C SER A 34 -5.30 7.08 -23.30
N ASP A 35 -5.93 8.25 -23.41
CA ASP A 35 -6.92 8.77 -22.43
C ASP A 35 -8.40 8.57 -22.84
N GLU A 36 -8.69 7.73 -23.84
CA GLU A 36 -10.08 7.30 -24.05
C GLU A 36 -10.46 6.18 -23.07
N PRO A 37 -11.51 6.34 -22.23
CA PRO A 37 -12.05 5.23 -21.46
C PRO A 37 -12.59 4.15 -22.40
N PRO A 38 -12.52 2.85 -22.04
CA PRO A 38 -13.04 1.80 -22.91
C PRO A 38 -14.52 2.04 -23.18
N LYS A 39 -14.90 2.20 -24.46
CA LYS A 39 -16.30 2.30 -24.88
C LYS A 39 -17.06 1.12 -24.31
N ARG A 40 -18.09 1.40 -23.49
CA ARG A 40 -19.08 0.41 -23.09
C ARG A 40 -19.78 -0.07 -24.35
N MET A 41 -19.47 -1.29 -24.77
CA MET A 41 -20.20 -1.96 -25.85
C MET A 41 -21.67 -2.04 -25.45
N THR A 42 -22.53 -1.48 -26.28
CA THR A 42 -23.98 -1.65 -26.14
C THR A 42 -24.39 -2.97 -26.79
N THR A 43 -25.55 -3.51 -26.44
CA THR A 43 -26.04 -4.80 -26.99
C THR A 43 -26.21 -4.78 -28.51
N ALA A 44 -26.28 -3.59 -29.12
CA ALA A 44 -26.28 -3.42 -30.57
C ALA A 44 -24.91 -3.72 -31.20
N ASP A 45 -23.80 -3.39 -30.54
CA ASP A 45 -22.44 -3.63 -31.06
C ASP A 45 -22.05 -5.12 -31.06
N MET A 46 -22.72 -5.95 -30.24
CA MET A 46 -22.52 -7.41 -30.26
C MET A 46 -23.17 -8.08 -31.48
N LEU A 47 -24.18 -7.45 -32.09
CA LEU A 47 -24.90 -8.04 -33.22
C LEU A 47 -24.19 -7.83 -34.57
N GLU A 48 -23.18 -6.95 -34.61
CA GLU A 48 -22.49 -6.55 -35.84
C GLU A 48 -21.26 -7.43 -36.18
N PHE A 49 -20.85 -8.32 -35.26
CA PHE A 49 -19.73 -9.25 -35.49
C PHE A 49 -20.13 -10.50 -36.30
N PHE A 50 -21.42 -10.70 -36.56
CA PHE A 50 -21.90 -11.81 -37.38
C PHE A 50 -22.12 -11.34 -38.84
N PRO A 51 -21.41 -11.92 -39.82
CA PRO A 51 -21.57 -11.52 -41.21
C PRO A 51 -23.01 -11.80 -41.69
N PRO A 52 -23.66 -10.87 -42.41
CA PRO A 52 -25.00 -11.09 -42.92
C PRO A 52 -24.91 -11.97 -44.17
N GLY A 53 -25.53 -13.15 -44.10
CA GLY A 53 -25.82 -13.95 -45.28
C GLY A 53 -24.98 -15.20 -45.44
N THR A 54 -25.44 -16.29 -44.82
CA THR A 54 -25.52 -17.58 -45.51
C THR A 54 -26.87 -18.20 -45.21
N SER A 55 -27.50 -18.64 -46.28
CA SER A 55 -28.80 -19.29 -46.38
C SER A 55 -29.07 -20.33 -45.29
N SER A 56 -30.31 -20.31 -44.80
CA SER A 56 -30.95 -21.44 -44.12
C SER A 56 -30.88 -22.70 -45.00
N GLU A 57 -29.98 -23.62 -44.68
CA GLU A 57 -30.12 -25.02 -45.06
C GLU A 57 -30.21 -25.83 -43.77
N ALA A 58 -31.35 -26.50 -43.60
CA ALA A 58 -31.65 -27.35 -42.46
C ALA A 58 -30.55 -28.41 -42.27
N PRO A 59 -30.21 -28.83 -41.03
CA PRO A 59 -29.28 -29.92 -40.82
C PRO A 59 -29.87 -31.20 -41.43
N LYS A 60 -29.27 -31.69 -42.51
CA LYS A 60 -29.58 -33.02 -43.05
C LYS A 60 -29.22 -34.04 -41.96
N PRO A 61 -30.12 -34.98 -41.62
CA PRO A 61 -29.77 -36.02 -40.65
C PRO A 61 -28.59 -36.82 -41.20
N LEU A 62 -27.59 -37.02 -40.35
CA LEU A 62 -26.45 -37.90 -40.59
C LEU A 62 -26.97 -39.32 -40.90
N GLN A 63 -27.09 -39.62 -42.19
CA GLN A 63 -27.32 -40.96 -42.65
C GLN A 63 -25.98 -41.69 -42.60
N ASN A 64 -25.77 -42.46 -41.54
CA ASN A 64 -24.60 -43.33 -41.39
C ASN A 64 -24.52 -44.25 -42.60
N PRO A 65 -23.47 -44.16 -43.45
CA PRO A 65 -23.20 -45.23 -44.37
C PRO A 65 -22.52 -46.33 -43.55
N ILE A 66 -23.30 -47.28 -43.05
CA ILE A 66 -22.79 -48.61 -42.72
C ILE A 66 -22.37 -49.23 -44.06
N ARG A 67 -21.18 -48.85 -44.54
CA ARG A 67 -20.44 -49.64 -45.52
C ARG A 67 -19.64 -50.65 -44.71
N GLN A 68 -20.15 -51.88 -44.70
CA GLN A 68 -19.40 -53.06 -44.30
C GLN A 68 -18.21 -53.18 -45.27
N SER A 69 -17.05 -52.67 -44.88
CA SER A 69 -15.79 -53.10 -45.46
C SER A 69 -15.16 -54.12 -44.53
N THR A 70 -15.03 -55.31 -45.10
CA THR A 70 -14.20 -56.44 -44.69
C THR A 70 -12.90 -56.05 -43.98
N LEU A 71 -12.48 -56.91 -43.04
CA LEU A 71 -11.11 -57.25 -42.60
C LEU A 71 -10.98 -57.28 -41.07
N ASN A 72 -11.02 -58.49 -40.51
CA ASN A 72 -10.86 -58.80 -39.08
C ASN A 72 -9.39 -58.70 -38.59
N ALA A 73 -8.58 -57.82 -39.18
CA ALA A 73 -7.18 -57.59 -38.78
C ALA A 73 -6.95 -56.22 -38.08
N GLU A 74 -7.87 -55.26 -38.20
CA GLU A 74 -7.58 -53.85 -37.83
C GLU A 74 -8.18 -53.37 -36.49
N LYS A 75 -9.00 -54.19 -35.80
CA LYS A 75 -9.66 -53.80 -34.54
C LYS A 75 -8.68 -53.57 -33.38
N GLY A 76 -7.55 -54.27 -33.36
CA GLY A 76 -6.48 -54.03 -32.39
C GLY A 76 -5.74 -52.72 -32.64
N GLU A 77 -5.52 -52.38 -33.91
CA GLU A 77 -4.83 -51.16 -34.33
C GLU A 77 -5.70 -49.91 -34.16
N ALA A 78 -7.01 -49.98 -34.42
CA ALA A 78 -7.93 -48.88 -34.20
C ALA A 78 -8.00 -48.48 -32.71
N ASN A 79 -8.03 -49.46 -31.80
CA ASN A 79 -7.98 -49.23 -30.35
C ASN A 79 -6.61 -48.69 -29.91
N ALA A 80 -5.52 -49.20 -30.48
CA ALA A 80 -4.16 -48.69 -30.23
C ALA A 80 -3.97 -47.25 -30.73
N HIS A 81 -4.56 -46.91 -31.89
CA HIS A 81 -4.54 -45.56 -32.47
C HIS A 81 -5.31 -44.57 -31.59
N LEU A 82 -6.48 -44.96 -31.10
CA LEU A 82 -7.29 -44.15 -30.21
C LEU A 82 -6.58 -43.89 -28.87
N MET A 83 -5.94 -44.91 -28.29
CA MET A 83 -5.09 -44.76 -27.09
C MET A 83 -3.87 -43.86 -27.34
N ARG A 84 -3.25 -43.93 -28.52
CA ARG A 84 -2.15 -43.04 -28.92
C ARG A 84 -2.60 -41.59 -29.05
N LEU A 85 -3.79 -41.33 -29.59
CA LEU A 85 -4.39 -40.00 -29.66
C LEU A 85 -4.70 -39.44 -28.27
N TYR A 86 -5.25 -40.25 -27.37
CA TYR A 86 -5.47 -39.86 -25.97
C TYR A 86 -4.16 -39.50 -25.27
N LYS A 87 -3.12 -40.34 -25.42
CA LYS A 87 -1.80 -40.10 -24.84
C LYS A 87 -1.16 -38.82 -25.40
N LYS A 88 -1.26 -38.60 -26.71
CA LYS A 88 -0.80 -37.38 -27.40
C LYS A 88 -1.53 -36.13 -26.92
N ASN A 89 -2.85 -36.21 -26.68
CA ASN A 89 -3.64 -35.10 -26.13
C ASN A 89 -3.31 -34.81 -24.65
N GLN A 90 -3.02 -35.84 -23.86
CA GLN A 90 -2.57 -35.67 -22.47
C GLN A 90 -1.18 -35.02 -22.40
N GLU A 91 -0.25 -35.44 -23.26
CA GLU A 91 1.08 -34.82 -23.37
C GLU A 91 1.00 -33.37 -23.86
N LYS A 92 0.13 -33.07 -24.82
CA LYS A 92 -0.11 -31.70 -25.29
C LYS A 92 -0.61 -30.81 -24.15
N ARG A 93 -1.63 -31.24 -23.40
CA ARG A 93 -2.12 -30.50 -22.22
C ARG A 93 -1.05 -30.33 -21.14
N LYS A 94 -0.24 -31.36 -20.86
CA LYS A 94 0.87 -31.25 -19.90
C LYS A 94 1.92 -30.23 -20.34
N ARG A 95 2.26 -30.18 -21.64
CA ARG A 95 3.18 -29.19 -22.20
C ARG A 95 2.61 -27.77 -22.10
N GLU A 96 1.35 -27.57 -22.48
CA GLU A 96 0.67 -26.28 -22.36
C GLU A 96 0.63 -25.79 -20.90
N LEU A 97 0.36 -26.71 -19.96
CA LEU A 97 0.33 -26.38 -18.53
C LEU A 97 1.73 -26.05 -17.98
N MET A 98 2.76 -26.79 -18.41
CA MET A 98 4.16 -26.52 -18.04
C MET A 98 4.68 -25.22 -18.66
N GLU A 99 4.30 -24.92 -19.89
CA GLU A 99 4.60 -23.66 -20.57
C GLU A 99 3.88 -22.47 -19.90
N SER A 100 2.61 -22.64 -19.52
CA SER A 100 1.87 -21.63 -18.76
C SER A 100 2.46 -21.37 -17.37
N GLN A 101 2.97 -22.42 -16.69
CA GLN A 101 3.71 -22.27 -15.44
C GLN A 101 5.06 -21.58 -15.65
N ARG A 102 5.78 -21.90 -16.72
CA ARG A 102 7.06 -21.26 -17.07
C ARG A 102 6.86 -19.77 -17.38
N MET A 103 5.82 -19.43 -18.13
CA MET A 103 5.43 -18.03 -18.40
C MET A 103 4.95 -17.30 -17.13
N ARG A 104 4.23 -17.97 -16.22
CA ARG A 104 3.93 -17.41 -14.89
C ARG A 104 5.18 -17.21 -14.03
N SER A 105 6.16 -18.11 -14.14
CA SER A 105 7.40 -18.01 -13.37
C SER A 105 8.32 -16.87 -13.84
N SER A 106 8.39 -16.61 -15.15
CA SER A 106 9.12 -15.45 -15.68
C SER A 106 8.44 -14.14 -15.31
N ASN A 107 7.10 -14.10 -15.41
CA ASN A 107 6.34 -12.91 -15.04
C ASN A 107 6.38 -12.67 -13.53
N SER A 108 6.44 -13.72 -12.70
CA SER A 108 6.47 -13.59 -11.25
C SER A 108 7.68 -12.81 -10.72
N THR A 109 8.86 -12.97 -11.33
CA THR A 109 10.05 -12.21 -10.92
C THR A 109 9.96 -10.75 -11.34
N GLU A 110 9.45 -10.49 -12.54
CA GLU A 110 9.28 -9.14 -13.07
C GLU A 110 8.18 -8.37 -12.32
N GLU A 111 7.06 -9.03 -12.00
CA GLU A 111 5.99 -8.51 -11.16
C GLU A 111 6.50 -8.12 -9.77
N PHE A 112 7.39 -8.93 -9.18
CA PHE A 112 8.00 -8.61 -7.89
C PHE A 112 8.92 -7.39 -7.98
N ILE A 113 9.73 -7.28 -9.04
CA ILE A 113 10.59 -6.12 -9.30
C ILE A 113 9.73 -4.86 -9.47
N ASN A 114 8.68 -4.93 -10.28
CA ASN A 114 7.76 -3.82 -10.53
C ASN A 114 7.01 -3.41 -9.26
N HIS A 115 6.59 -4.37 -8.45
CA HIS A 115 5.95 -4.09 -7.16
C HIS A 115 6.91 -3.36 -6.20
N ASN A 116 8.17 -3.80 -6.10
CA ASN A 116 9.16 -3.13 -5.27
C ASN A 116 9.48 -1.72 -5.78
N LEU A 117 9.63 -1.56 -7.09
CA LEU A 117 9.82 -0.26 -7.73
C LEU A 117 8.64 0.67 -7.43
N ALA A 118 7.40 0.18 -7.59
CA ALA A 118 6.20 0.94 -7.27
C ALA A 118 6.15 1.32 -5.79
N ALA A 119 6.52 0.41 -4.88
CA ALA A 119 6.60 0.68 -3.45
C ALA A 119 7.64 1.76 -3.13
N ASP A 120 8.81 1.73 -3.78
CA ASP A 120 9.86 2.71 -3.57
C ASP A 120 9.48 4.09 -4.12
N LEU A 121 8.85 4.16 -5.30
CA LEU A 121 8.28 5.40 -5.82
C LEU A 121 7.16 5.95 -4.90
N SER A 122 6.32 5.07 -4.34
CA SER A 122 5.26 5.49 -3.42
C SER A 122 5.80 6.15 -2.15
N LYS A 123 6.96 5.73 -1.66
CA LYS A 123 7.63 6.33 -0.48
C LYS A 123 8.19 7.72 -0.76
N GLN A 124 8.52 8.02 -2.02
CA GLN A 124 8.98 9.36 -2.42
C GLN A 124 7.85 10.38 -2.32
N ILE A 125 6.59 9.96 -2.50
CA ILE A 125 5.41 10.80 -2.36
C ILE A 125 5.18 11.12 -0.87
N THR A 126 5.51 12.35 -0.45
CA THR A 126 5.43 12.78 0.95
C THR A 126 4.02 13.20 1.38
N ARG A 127 3.22 13.71 0.44
CA ARG A 127 1.84 14.16 0.68
C ARG A 127 0.87 12.98 0.58
N ARG A 128 -0.01 12.85 1.57
CA ARG A 128 -1.14 11.90 1.55
C ARG A 128 -2.36 12.60 0.98
N TRP A 129 -2.67 12.33 -0.28
CA TRP A 129 -3.85 12.85 -0.97
C TRP A 129 -5.14 12.22 -0.43
N LYS A 130 -6.17 13.05 -0.23
CA LYS A 130 -7.52 12.60 0.10
C LYS A 130 -8.45 12.82 -1.08
N ALA A 131 -9.51 12.01 -1.17
CA ALA A 131 -10.57 12.26 -2.13
C ALA A 131 -11.21 13.64 -1.84
N GLY A 132 -11.38 14.46 -2.87
CA GLY A 132 -11.89 15.83 -2.76
C GLY A 132 -10.79 16.91 -2.62
N ASP A 133 -9.53 16.54 -2.42
CA ASP A 133 -8.42 17.49 -2.50
C ASP A 133 -8.24 17.94 -3.96
N ILE A 134 -8.33 19.26 -4.19
CA ILE A 134 -7.99 19.87 -5.48
C ILE A 134 -6.46 20.04 -5.53
N TYR A 135 -5.87 19.74 -6.68
CA TYR A 135 -4.44 19.92 -6.92
C TYR A 135 -4.20 20.86 -8.10
N ALA A 136 -3.12 21.62 -8.02
CA ALA A 136 -2.52 22.32 -9.15
C ALA A 136 -1.27 21.57 -9.63
N PRO A 137 -0.80 21.78 -10.87
CA PRO A 137 0.46 21.20 -11.34
C PRO A 137 1.66 21.50 -10.43
N HIS A 138 1.63 22.64 -9.73
CA HIS A 138 2.67 23.02 -8.77
C HIS A 138 2.71 22.12 -7.52
N ASP A 139 1.59 21.51 -7.12
CA ASP A 139 1.51 20.66 -5.92
C ASP A 139 2.25 19.33 -6.06
N LEU A 140 2.60 18.97 -7.30
CA LEU A 140 3.40 17.79 -7.63
C LEU A 140 4.90 18.10 -7.70
N SER A 141 5.29 19.36 -7.52
CA SER A 141 6.68 19.79 -7.53
C SER A 141 7.42 19.36 -6.26
N GLU A 142 8.72 19.13 -6.37
CA GLU A 142 9.59 18.78 -5.25
C GLU A 142 9.50 19.81 -4.10
N VAL A 143 9.38 21.09 -4.43
CA VAL A 143 9.30 22.18 -3.44
C VAL A 143 8.08 22.00 -2.52
N GLU A 144 6.93 21.68 -3.09
CA GLU A 144 5.73 21.40 -2.31
C GLU A 144 5.89 20.10 -1.53
N MET A 145 6.39 19.03 -2.17
CA MET A 145 6.65 17.75 -1.48
C MET A 145 7.57 17.91 -0.26
N GLN A 146 8.57 18.78 -0.32
CA GLN A 146 9.46 19.07 0.81
C GLN A 146 8.73 19.74 1.99
N LYS A 147 7.71 20.57 1.74
CA LYS A 147 6.88 21.16 2.80
C LYS A 147 6.10 20.08 3.54
N TRP A 148 5.46 19.18 2.79
CA TRP A 148 4.68 18.07 3.32
C TRP A 148 5.54 16.99 4.02
N LYS A 149 6.83 16.91 3.71
CA LYS A 149 7.79 16.03 4.39
C LYS A 149 7.94 16.39 5.88
N ARG A 150 7.78 17.66 6.25
CA ARG A 150 7.96 18.14 7.62
C ARG A 150 6.69 17.83 8.43
N ARG A 151 6.77 16.86 9.34
CA ARG A 151 5.69 16.61 10.30
C ARG A 151 5.63 17.73 11.32
N GLY A 152 4.53 18.47 11.33
CA GLY A 152 4.25 19.49 12.34
C GLY A 152 3.91 18.88 13.70
N ARG A 153 3.93 19.72 14.75
CA ARG A 153 3.36 19.35 16.04
C ARG A 153 1.82 19.29 15.92
N PRO A 154 1.14 18.42 16.68
CA PRO A 154 -0.31 18.46 16.75
C PRO A 154 -0.77 19.85 17.20
N GLN A 155 -1.80 20.39 16.54
CA GLN A 155 -2.32 21.73 16.82
C GLN A 155 -3.16 21.76 18.10
N TYR A 156 -3.86 20.66 18.37
CA TYR A 156 -4.79 20.53 19.48
C TYR A 156 -4.29 19.46 20.46
N ASP A 157 -4.46 19.74 21.75
CA ASP A 157 -4.18 18.78 22.81
C ASP A 157 -5.26 17.68 22.81
N VAL A 158 -4.82 16.42 22.76
CA VAL A 158 -5.71 15.25 22.74
C VAL A 158 -6.62 15.21 23.98
N PHE A 159 -6.12 15.63 25.15
CA PHE A 159 -6.90 15.62 26.39
C PHE A 159 -7.97 16.71 26.44
N ASP A 160 -7.71 17.86 25.81
CA ASP A 160 -8.69 18.94 25.71
C ASP A 160 -9.77 18.59 24.67
N VAL A 161 -9.41 17.91 23.57
CA VAL A 161 -10.39 17.47 22.55
C VAL A 161 -11.29 16.36 23.06
N LEU A 162 -10.75 15.45 23.87
CA LEU A 162 -11.49 14.32 24.44
C LEU A 162 -12.16 14.64 25.78
N ASP A 163 -12.03 15.88 26.29
CA ASP A 163 -12.49 16.31 27.62
C ASP A 163 -12.14 15.30 28.73
N PHE A 164 -10.89 14.84 28.73
CA PHE A 164 -10.44 13.72 29.56
C PHE A 164 -9.32 14.12 30.51
N ASN A 165 -9.52 13.93 31.82
CA ASN A 165 -8.50 14.25 32.82
C ASN A 165 -7.56 13.06 33.10
N PRO A 166 -6.26 13.13 32.74
CA PRO A 166 -5.35 12.00 32.92
C PRO A 166 -5.08 11.64 34.38
N LEU A 167 -5.31 12.56 35.34
CA LEU A 167 -5.08 12.30 36.76
C LEU A 167 -6.09 11.32 37.39
N GLU A 168 -7.33 11.33 36.90
CA GLU A 168 -8.41 10.47 37.42
C GLU A 168 -8.29 9.06 36.86
N HIS A 169 -7.84 8.96 35.61
CA HIS A 169 -7.74 7.70 34.88
C HIS A 169 -6.33 7.10 34.89
N TYR A 170 -5.52 7.42 35.90
CA TYR A 170 -4.16 6.92 36.01
C TYR A 170 -4.09 5.39 35.96
N ARG A 171 -5.12 4.68 36.46
CA ARG A 171 -5.25 3.21 36.44
C ARG A 171 -5.17 2.60 35.04
N ASN A 172 -5.49 3.36 34.00
CA ASN A 172 -5.39 2.89 32.62
C ASN A 172 -3.94 2.96 32.12
N PHE A 173 -3.20 1.86 32.30
CA PHE A 173 -1.81 1.75 31.86
C PHE A 173 -1.63 1.87 30.35
N ALA A 174 -2.66 1.58 29.53
CA ALA A 174 -2.56 1.71 28.08
C ALA A 174 -2.42 3.19 27.68
N ILE A 175 -3.25 4.07 28.25
CA ILE A 175 -3.16 5.53 28.02
C ILE A 175 -1.83 6.06 28.56
N MET A 176 -1.46 5.68 29.78
CA MET A 176 -0.21 6.15 30.41
C MET A 176 1.03 5.70 29.63
N SER A 177 1.00 4.50 29.03
CA SER A 177 2.14 3.93 28.30
C SER A 177 2.48 4.63 26.97
N GLU A 178 1.53 5.38 26.40
CA GLU A 178 1.74 6.16 25.18
C GLU A 178 2.66 7.36 25.46
N TYR A 179 2.58 7.93 26.66
CA TYR A 179 3.33 9.12 27.07
C TYR A 179 4.67 8.79 27.78
N ILE A 180 5.12 7.53 27.69
CA ILE A 180 6.44 7.09 28.15
C ILE A 180 7.24 6.48 26.99
N THR A 181 8.56 6.64 27.09
CA THR A 181 9.51 5.96 26.22
C THR A 181 9.43 4.44 26.42
N PRO A 182 9.91 3.63 25.47
CA PRO A 182 10.08 2.20 25.70
C PRO A 182 10.94 1.87 26.92
N MET A 183 11.78 2.81 27.39
CA MET A 183 12.61 2.72 28.59
C MET A 183 11.92 3.26 29.86
N GLY A 184 10.61 3.54 29.82
CA GLY A 184 9.82 3.99 30.97
C GLY A 184 10.00 5.45 31.39
N ARG A 185 10.75 6.26 30.62
CA ARG A 185 10.91 7.70 30.89
C ARG A 185 9.72 8.48 30.34
N ILE A 186 9.23 9.47 31.08
CA ILE A 186 8.14 10.33 30.60
C ILE A 186 8.65 11.21 29.44
N PHE A 187 7.90 11.27 28.33
CA PHE A 187 8.26 12.10 27.18
C PHE A 187 8.26 13.61 27.52
N HIS A 188 9.09 14.38 26.83
CA HIS A 188 9.10 15.84 26.97
C HIS A 188 7.88 16.46 26.24
N SER A 189 7.46 17.66 26.64
CA SER A 189 6.33 18.38 26.00
C SER A 189 6.52 18.60 24.49
N ARG A 190 7.79 18.65 24.04
CA ARG A 190 8.17 18.73 22.63
C ARG A 190 7.75 17.50 21.84
N ASP A 191 7.81 16.33 22.45
CA ASP A 191 7.54 15.05 21.80
C ASP A 191 6.05 14.69 21.90
N THR A 192 5.43 15.00 23.06
CA THR A 192 4.00 14.75 23.28
C THR A 192 3.09 15.76 22.59
N GLY A 193 3.54 17.01 22.43
CA GLY A 193 2.74 18.10 21.86
C GLY A 193 1.58 18.55 22.74
N LEU A 194 1.54 18.14 24.02
CA LEU A 194 0.48 18.50 24.96
C LEU A 194 0.66 19.90 25.52
N ARG A 195 -0.45 20.49 26.00
CA ARG A 195 -0.44 21.75 26.74
C ARG A 195 0.34 21.59 28.05
N PRO A 196 1.10 22.60 28.53
CA PRO A 196 1.90 22.46 29.75
C PRO A 196 1.12 22.03 31.01
N VAL A 197 -0.16 22.42 31.11
CA VAL A 197 -1.04 22.02 32.20
C VAL A 197 -1.32 20.52 32.15
N ASN A 198 -1.74 20.01 30.99
CA ASN A 198 -2.03 18.59 30.79
C ASN A 198 -0.76 17.74 30.83
N GLN A 199 0.37 18.25 30.33
CA GLN A 199 1.68 17.61 30.46
C GLN A 199 2.06 17.39 31.94
N ARG A 200 1.78 18.35 32.84
CA ARG A 200 2.01 18.15 34.28
C ARG A 200 1.04 17.13 34.88
N ARG A 201 -0.23 17.15 34.46
CA ARG A 201 -1.26 16.21 34.91
C ARG A 201 -0.91 14.77 34.50
N ILE A 202 -0.56 14.52 33.24
CA ILE A 202 -0.14 13.20 32.76
C ILE A 202 1.13 12.73 33.46
N ALA A 203 2.12 13.61 33.64
CA ALA A 203 3.36 13.24 34.33
C ALA A 203 3.11 12.87 35.80
N LYS A 204 2.20 13.58 36.48
CA LYS A 204 1.78 13.24 37.85
C LYS A 204 0.97 11.94 37.89
N ALA A 205 0.10 11.68 36.92
CA ALA A 205 -0.64 10.43 36.80
C ALA A 205 0.30 9.22 36.60
N ILE A 206 1.29 9.33 35.71
CA ILE A 206 2.29 8.28 35.47
C ILE A 206 3.10 8.00 36.73
N ARG A 207 3.61 9.04 37.41
CA ARG A 207 4.36 8.86 38.67
C ARG A 207 3.52 8.21 39.76
N ARG A 208 2.24 8.56 39.86
CA ARG A 208 1.29 7.91 40.77
C ARG A 208 1.13 6.43 40.43
N LEU A 209 0.90 6.10 39.17
CA LEU A 209 0.70 4.73 38.72
C LEU A 209 1.93 3.84 39.00
N ILE A 210 3.14 4.36 38.74
CA ILE A 210 4.40 3.66 39.03
C ILE A 210 4.59 3.52 40.54
N GLY A 211 4.34 4.57 41.32
CA GLY A 211 4.44 4.53 42.78
C GLY A 211 3.46 3.55 43.45
N MET A 212 2.32 3.28 42.80
CA MET A 212 1.36 2.25 43.23
C MET A 212 1.73 0.83 42.77
N GLY A 213 2.78 0.65 41.97
CA GLY A 213 3.24 -0.67 41.50
C GLY A 213 2.41 -1.27 40.36
N MET A 214 1.47 -0.52 39.78
CA MET A 214 0.63 -1.02 38.67
C MET A 214 1.32 -0.94 37.30
N MET A 215 2.36 -0.12 37.15
CA MET A 215 3.12 0.02 35.91
C MET A 215 4.63 -0.04 36.17
N PRO A 216 5.41 -0.78 35.35
CA PRO A 216 6.85 -0.82 35.47
C PRO A 216 7.50 0.55 35.24
N SER A 217 8.61 0.80 35.94
CA SER A 217 9.37 2.05 35.85
C SER A 217 10.37 2.07 34.66
N VAL A 218 10.85 0.89 34.26
CA VAL A 218 11.99 0.74 33.31
C VAL A 218 11.53 0.39 31.89
N HIS A 219 10.31 -0.12 31.72
CA HIS A 219 9.77 -0.49 30.42
C HIS A 219 8.26 -0.24 30.35
N ARG A 220 7.65 -0.44 29.18
CA ARG A 220 6.18 -0.40 29.04
C ARG A 220 5.53 -1.59 29.73
N HIS A 221 4.25 -1.48 30.06
CA HIS A 221 3.50 -2.56 30.71
C HIS A 221 3.60 -3.89 29.93
N PRO A 222 3.85 -5.04 30.57
CA PRO A 222 4.12 -6.31 29.89
C PRO A 222 2.99 -6.77 28.98
N GLU A 223 1.72 -6.63 29.40
CA GLU A 223 0.56 -6.94 28.55
C GLU A 223 0.55 -6.15 27.25
N LEU A 224 1.05 -4.92 27.28
CA LEU A 224 1.10 -4.06 26.10
C LEU A 224 2.23 -4.49 25.17
N LEU A 225 3.36 -4.95 25.71
CA LEU A 225 4.45 -5.56 24.93
C LEU A 225 4.00 -6.87 24.26
N TYR A 226 3.26 -7.70 24.99
CA TYR A 226 2.72 -8.95 24.44
C TYR A 226 1.75 -8.67 23.28
N LYS A 227 0.82 -7.72 23.45
CA LYS A 227 -0.08 -7.28 22.38
C LYS A 227 0.66 -6.66 21.19
N MET A 228 1.72 -5.87 21.43
CA MET A 228 2.56 -5.32 20.36
C MET A 228 3.26 -6.43 19.57
N ALA A 229 3.82 -7.43 20.25
CA ALA A 229 4.44 -8.58 19.61
C ALA A 229 3.44 -9.41 18.78
N GLN A 230 2.22 -9.62 19.29
CA GLN A 230 1.14 -10.27 18.55
C GLN A 230 0.75 -9.49 17.30
N LYS A 231 0.55 -8.16 17.42
CA LYS A 231 0.24 -7.29 16.27
C LYS A 231 1.34 -7.32 15.22
N TYR A 232 2.60 -7.36 15.65
CA TYR A 232 3.73 -7.50 14.73
C TYR A 232 3.65 -8.82 13.95
N LYS A 233 3.44 -9.96 14.64
CA LYS A 233 3.27 -11.28 14.00
C LYS A 233 2.08 -11.32 13.02
N GLN A 234 1.00 -10.61 13.32
CA GLN A 234 -0.16 -10.53 12.43
C GLN A 234 0.11 -9.65 11.20
N ASN A 235 0.88 -8.57 11.35
CA ASN A 235 1.17 -7.63 10.28
C ASN A 235 2.39 -8.02 9.42
N THR A 236 3.19 -9.00 9.83
CA THR A 236 4.27 -9.53 8.99
C THR A 236 3.67 -10.30 7.82
N ALA A 237 4.08 -9.95 6.60
CA ALA A 237 3.66 -10.63 5.37
C ALA A 237 3.97 -12.16 5.38
N PHE A 238 4.93 -12.58 6.20
CA PHE A 238 5.20 -13.97 6.52
C PHE A 238 4.27 -14.46 7.63
N LYS A 239 3.01 -14.70 7.27
CA LYS A 239 2.08 -15.40 8.12
C LYS A 239 2.55 -16.86 8.19
N VAL A 240 3.24 -17.24 9.28
CA VAL A 240 3.57 -18.64 9.54
C VAL A 240 2.29 -19.32 10.00
N ASP A 241 1.41 -19.64 9.05
CA ASP A 241 0.25 -20.50 9.27
C ASP A 241 0.77 -21.94 9.45
N GLY A 242 1.29 -22.25 10.64
CA GLY A 242 1.71 -23.59 11.03
C GLY A 242 1.11 -23.95 12.39
N PRO A 243 0.46 -25.11 12.54
CA PRO A 243 -0.04 -25.56 13.84
C PRO A 243 1.16 -25.84 14.76
N VAL A 244 1.06 -25.34 15.99
CA VAL A 244 1.92 -25.76 17.11
C VAL A 244 1.42 -27.10 17.63
#